data_AF-A0A6G0XSG8-F1
#
_entry.id   AF-A0A6G0XSG8-F1
#
_cell.length_a   1.000
_cell.length_b   1.000
_cell.length_c   1.000
_cell.angle_alpha   90.00
_cell.angle_beta   90.00
_cell.angle_gamma   90.00
#
_symmetry.space_group_name_H-M   'P 1'
#
loop_
_entity.id
_entity.type
_entity.pdbx_description
1 polymer ?
#
loop_
_entity_poly.entity_id
_entity_poly.type
_entity_poly.pdbx_seq_one_letter_code
_entity_poly.pdbx_strand_id
1 'polypeptide(L)'
;MVRTTCRSARCERFAKVDGLCLEHFRAADATQERPIISLWFGDAKAENSRSTNDLKSVRLCRVEGCSSYARRQGRCSRHGGCIVCSVDGCATPAQIGGKCRAHGGGIRCKSPGCRAFSRAHGLCFRHYRILVDTTK
;
A
#
# COMPACT_ATOMS: atom_id res chain seq x y z
N MET A 1 28.42 -5.52 5.60
CA MET A 1 27.47 -6.56 5.14
C MET A 1 27.82 -6.89 3.70
N VAL A 2 28.45 -8.05 3.47
CA VAL A 2 28.90 -8.46 2.13
C VAL A 2 27.67 -8.79 1.29
N ARG A 3 27.48 -8.06 0.19
CA ARG A 3 26.42 -8.35 -0.78
C ARG A 3 26.81 -9.61 -1.55
N THR A 4 26.19 -10.73 -1.23
CA THR A 4 26.43 -12.00 -1.94
C THR A 4 25.54 -12.08 -3.18
N THR A 5 26.14 -12.47 -4.31
CA THR A 5 25.43 -12.73 -5.56
C THR A 5 24.76 -14.10 -5.51
N CYS A 6 23.74 -14.28 -6.34
CA CYS A 6 23.02 -15.54 -6.50
C CYS A 6 24.00 -16.65 -6.91
N ARG A 7 23.87 -17.81 -6.26
CA ARG A 7 24.66 -19.02 -6.55
C ARG A 7 24.38 -19.65 -7.94
N SER A 8 23.29 -19.28 -8.61
CA SER A 8 22.93 -19.84 -9.92
C SER A 8 23.91 -19.36 -11.00
N ALA A 9 24.30 -20.27 -11.89
CA ALA A 9 25.26 -19.97 -12.96
C ALA A 9 24.73 -18.83 -13.84
N ARG A 10 25.57 -17.80 -14.06
CA ARG A 10 25.24 -16.60 -14.86
C ARG A 10 24.10 -15.74 -14.28
N CYS A 11 23.88 -15.76 -12.96
CA CYS A 11 22.95 -14.85 -12.30
C CYS A 11 23.68 -13.76 -11.51
N GLU A 12 23.57 -12.51 -11.96
CA GLU A 12 24.18 -11.35 -11.29
C GLU A 12 23.26 -10.74 -10.21
N ARG A 13 22.06 -11.30 -9.98
CA ARG A 13 21.13 -10.80 -8.96
C ARG A 13 21.64 -11.11 -7.55
N PHE A 14 21.26 -10.28 -6.57
CA PHE A 14 21.58 -10.53 -5.17
C PHE A 14 20.87 -11.76 -4.61
N ALA A 15 21.59 -12.54 -3.80
CA ALA A 15 21.02 -13.60 -3.00
C ALA A 15 20.09 -13.02 -1.92
N LYS A 16 18.90 -13.57 -1.79
CA LYS A 16 17.88 -13.15 -0.82
C LYS A 16 17.49 -14.28 0.14
N VAL A 17 17.53 -15.53 -0.31
CA VAL A 17 17.16 -16.73 0.46
C VAL A 17 18.10 -17.86 0.07
N ASP A 18 18.72 -18.55 1.04
CA ASP A 18 19.62 -19.71 0.84
C ASP A 18 20.72 -19.55 -0.22
N GLY A 19 21.24 -18.33 -0.38
CA GLY A 19 22.28 -18.04 -1.37
C GLY A 19 21.76 -17.91 -2.81
N LEU A 20 20.45 -17.90 -3.03
CA LEU A 20 19.79 -17.73 -4.34
C LEU A 20 18.98 -16.44 -4.40
N CYS A 21 18.74 -15.93 -5.61
CA CYS A 21 17.78 -14.85 -5.84
C CYS A 21 16.35 -15.42 -5.83
N LEU A 22 15.34 -14.57 -5.65
CA LEU A 22 13.94 -15.01 -5.55
C LEU A 22 13.45 -15.80 -6.76
N GLU A 23 14.00 -15.54 -7.94
CA GLU A 23 13.64 -16.26 -9.17
C GLU A 23 14.23 -17.67 -9.19
N HIS A 24 15.53 -17.80 -8.88
CA HIS A 24 16.18 -19.11 -8.81
C HIS A 24 15.75 -19.94 -7.60
N PHE A 25 15.38 -19.31 -6.48
CA PHE A 25 14.83 -20.01 -5.32
C PHE A 25 13.50 -20.69 -5.68
N ARG A 26 12.59 -19.96 -6.34
CA ARG A 26 11.30 -20.51 -6.82
C ARG A 26 11.48 -21.58 -7.91
N ALA A 27 12.49 -21.43 -8.76
CA ALA A 27 12.81 -22.42 -9.78
C ALA A 27 13.44 -23.69 -9.17
N ALA A 28 14.24 -23.57 -8.10
CA ALA A 28 14.83 -24.70 -7.40
C ALA A 28 13.79 -25.51 -6.61
N ASP A 29 12.78 -24.85 -6.06
CA ASP A 29 11.62 -25.52 -5.43
C ASP A 29 10.77 -26.31 -6.44
N ALA A 30 10.78 -25.93 -7.73
CA ALA A 30 10.03 -26.63 -8.76
C ALA A 30 10.62 -28.01 -9.11
N THR A 31 11.88 -28.28 -8.75
CA THR A 31 12.56 -29.57 -8.95
C THR A 31 12.51 -30.48 -7.72
N GLN A 32 11.93 -30.04 -6.61
CA GLN A 32 11.63 -30.96 -5.51
C GLN A 32 10.39 -31.75 -5.88
N GLU A 33 10.60 -32.93 -6.47
CA GLU A 33 9.67 -34.03 -6.38
C GLU A 33 9.40 -34.28 -4.88
N ARG A 34 8.36 -33.65 -4.36
CA ARG A 34 7.83 -33.99 -3.04
C ARG A 34 7.40 -35.45 -3.18
N PRO A 35 7.99 -36.41 -2.43
CA PRO A 35 7.56 -37.80 -2.53
C PRO A 35 6.07 -37.83 -2.25
N ILE A 36 5.32 -38.30 -3.25
CA ILE A 36 3.89 -38.53 -3.13
C ILE A 36 3.73 -39.60 -2.06
N ILE A 37 3.44 -39.20 -0.82
CA ILE A 37 2.76 -40.10 0.11
C ILE A 37 1.44 -40.46 -0.57
N SER A 38 1.41 -41.65 -1.15
CA SER A 38 0.32 -42.25 -1.88
C SER A 38 -0.85 -42.57 -0.94
N LEU A 39 -1.63 -41.56 -0.59
CA LEU A 39 -2.95 -41.71 -0.01
C LEU A 39 -3.93 -40.77 -0.71
N TRP A 40 -4.52 -41.32 -1.77
CA TRP A 40 -5.89 -41.13 -2.25
C TRP A 40 -6.39 -39.67 -2.34
N PHE A 41 -6.54 -39.14 -3.56
CA PHE A 41 -7.80 -38.58 -4.10
C PHE A 41 -7.60 -38.16 -5.57
N GLY A 42 -8.22 -38.94 -6.48
CA GLY A 42 -8.93 -38.54 -7.70
C GLY A 42 -8.27 -37.60 -8.71
N ASP A 43 -8.14 -38.11 -9.94
CA ASP A 43 -8.07 -37.31 -11.17
C ASP A 43 -9.25 -36.33 -11.26
N ALA A 44 -8.96 -35.04 -11.08
CA ALA A 44 -9.83 -33.96 -11.47
C ALA A 44 -9.05 -33.02 -12.38
N LYS A 45 -9.39 -33.01 -13.68
CA LYS A 45 -9.06 -31.88 -14.55
C LYS A 45 -9.72 -30.65 -13.94
N ALA A 46 -8.93 -29.84 -13.23
CA ALA A 46 -9.39 -28.54 -12.76
C ALA A 46 -9.44 -27.59 -13.96
N GLU A 47 -10.54 -27.68 -14.72
CA GLU A 47 -11.03 -26.53 -15.46
C GLU A 47 -11.21 -25.40 -14.45
N ASN A 48 -10.38 -24.37 -14.58
CA ASN A 48 -10.34 -23.23 -13.68
C ASN A 48 -11.54 -22.32 -13.97
N SER A 49 -12.75 -22.81 -13.71
CA SER A 49 -13.96 -22.02 -13.54
C SER A 49 -14.03 -21.51 -12.09
N ARG A 50 -12.92 -20.96 -11.59
CA ARG A 50 -12.99 -20.12 -10.39
C ARG A 50 -13.66 -18.82 -10.81
N SER A 51 -14.97 -18.78 -10.60
CA SER A 51 -15.78 -17.57 -10.56
C SER A 51 -14.97 -16.46 -9.88
N THR A 52 -14.62 -15.43 -10.65
CA THR A 52 -13.75 -14.31 -10.23
C THR A 52 -14.43 -13.37 -9.24
N ASN A 53 -15.54 -13.79 -8.61
CA ASN A 53 -16.44 -12.91 -7.88
C ASN A 53 -16.17 -12.74 -6.38
N ASP A 54 -15.09 -13.28 -5.83
CA ASP A 54 -14.72 -13.06 -4.41
C ASP A 54 -13.44 -12.25 -4.19
N LEU A 55 -12.97 -11.55 -5.22
CA LEU A 55 -12.06 -10.42 -5.04
C LEU A 55 -12.89 -9.18 -4.73
N LYS A 56 -13.24 -8.98 -3.45
CA LYS A 56 -13.79 -7.75 -2.85
C LYS A 56 -13.83 -6.59 -3.87
N SER A 57 -14.96 -6.44 -4.55
CA SER A 57 -15.04 -5.64 -5.78
C SER A 57 -14.38 -4.28 -5.59
N VAL A 58 -13.27 -4.09 -6.29
CA VAL A 58 -12.56 -2.81 -6.32
C VAL A 58 -13.56 -1.81 -6.88
N ARG A 59 -14.09 -0.95 -6.00
CA ARG A 59 -15.03 0.10 -6.42
C ARG A 59 -14.27 1.12 -7.24
N LEU A 60 -14.42 1.04 -8.56
CA LEU A 60 -13.90 2.04 -9.50
C LEU A 60 -14.81 3.26 -9.57
N CYS A 61 -14.24 4.36 -10.04
CA CYS A 61 -14.98 5.57 -10.32
C CYS A 61 -16.05 5.29 -11.39
N ARG A 62 -17.29 5.68 -11.14
CA ARG A 62 -18.44 5.57 -12.06
C ARG A 62 -18.35 6.49 -13.30
N VAL A 63 -17.23 7.17 -13.50
CA VAL A 63 -17.06 8.06 -14.66
C VAL A 63 -16.44 7.22 -15.77
N GLU A 64 -17.08 7.23 -16.93
CA GLU A 64 -16.61 6.51 -18.13
C GLU A 64 -15.14 6.82 -18.41
N GLY A 65 -14.34 5.78 -18.67
CA GLY A 65 -12.89 5.90 -18.90
C GLY A 65 -12.04 6.19 -17.65
N CYS A 66 -12.61 6.23 -16.44
CA CYS A 66 -11.85 6.47 -15.22
C CYS A 66 -11.46 5.19 -14.49
N SER A 67 -10.20 4.77 -14.61
CA SER A 67 -9.62 3.63 -13.88
C SER A 67 -9.25 3.92 -12.41
N SER A 68 -9.60 5.11 -11.90
CA SER A 68 -9.29 5.49 -10.52
C SER A 68 -10.26 4.86 -9.52
N TYR A 69 -9.75 4.53 -8.34
CA TYR A 69 -10.56 4.03 -7.23
C TYR A 69 -11.59 5.07 -6.76
N ALA A 70 -12.83 4.62 -6.59
CA ALA A 70 -13.87 5.40 -5.95
C ALA A 70 -13.61 5.53 -4.45
N ARG A 71 -13.85 6.73 -3.92
CA ARG A 71 -13.79 7.02 -2.49
C ARG A 71 -15.20 7.17 -1.94
N ARG A 72 -15.81 8.34 -2.15
CA ARG A 72 -17.20 8.62 -1.76
C ARG A 72 -18.10 8.65 -2.98
N GLN A 73 -19.36 8.27 -2.79
CA GLN A 73 -20.42 8.35 -3.81
C GLN A 73 -20.08 7.65 -5.14
N GLY A 74 -19.22 6.62 -5.12
CA GLY A 74 -18.80 5.92 -6.33
C GLY A 74 -17.90 6.75 -7.26
N ARG A 75 -17.30 7.85 -6.80
CA ARG A 75 -16.41 8.69 -7.61
C ARG A 75 -15.01 8.81 -7.01
N CYS A 76 -14.01 9.06 -7.85
CA CYS A 76 -12.63 9.30 -7.42
C CYS A 76 -12.46 10.75 -6.95
N SER A 77 -11.34 11.09 -6.31
CA SER A 77 -11.09 12.45 -5.81
C SER A 77 -11.13 13.55 -6.89
N ARG A 78 -10.83 13.22 -8.14
CA ARG A 78 -10.91 14.18 -9.26
C ARG A 78 -12.34 14.41 -9.73
N HIS A 79 -13.20 13.40 -9.58
CA HIS A 79 -14.58 13.42 -10.04
C HIS A 79 -15.57 13.62 -8.88
N GLY A 80 -15.19 14.33 -7.81
CA GLY A 80 -16.11 14.64 -6.70
C GLY A 80 -16.23 13.55 -5.62
N GLY A 81 -15.31 12.59 -5.60
CA GLY A 81 -15.17 11.59 -4.53
C GLY A 81 -14.50 12.12 -3.26
N CYS A 82 -14.09 13.39 -3.24
CA CYS A 82 -13.59 14.09 -2.07
C CYS A 82 -14.53 15.22 -1.67
N ILE A 83 -14.47 15.60 -0.39
CA ILE A 83 -15.15 16.80 0.10
C ILE A 83 -14.27 17.99 -0.29
N VAL A 84 -14.88 19.06 -0.80
CA VAL A 84 -14.20 20.31 -1.11
C VAL A 84 -14.10 21.19 0.14
N CYS A 85 -13.16 22.12 0.13
CA CYS A 85 -13.00 23.07 1.22
C CYS A 85 -14.31 23.85 1.45
N SER A 86 -14.73 23.96 2.71
CA SER A 86 -15.92 24.71 3.14
C SER A 86 -15.81 26.23 2.97
N VAL A 87 -14.74 26.73 2.34
CA VAL A 87 -14.55 28.16 2.10
C VAL A 87 -15.06 28.45 0.69
N ASP A 88 -15.94 29.44 0.56
CA ASP A 88 -16.50 29.83 -0.73
C ASP A 88 -15.43 30.09 -1.79
N GLY A 89 -15.65 29.57 -2.99
CA GLY A 89 -14.71 29.66 -4.11
C GLY A 89 -13.50 28.73 -4.02
N CYS A 90 -13.36 27.89 -2.99
CA CYS A 90 -12.21 27.00 -2.85
C CYS A 90 -12.49 25.57 -3.34
N ALA A 91 -12.08 25.26 -4.59
CA ALA A 91 -12.21 23.92 -5.16
C ALA A 91 -11.18 22.89 -4.63
N THR A 92 -10.34 23.26 -3.67
CA THR A 92 -9.30 22.36 -3.16
C THR A 92 -9.90 21.29 -2.25
N PRO A 93 -9.35 20.07 -2.25
CA PRO A 93 -9.86 18.98 -1.43
C PRO A 93 -9.67 19.30 0.07
N ALA A 94 -10.77 19.20 0.82
CA ALA A 94 -10.76 19.32 2.25
C ALA A 94 -9.97 18.18 2.91
N GLN A 95 -9.30 18.54 4.00
CA GLN A 95 -8.67 17.62 4.94
C GLN A 95 -9.63 17.38 6.11
N ILE A 96 -9.08 17.01 7.27
CA ILE A 96 -9.83 16.93 8.53
C ILE A 96 -10.39 18.32 8.87
N GLY A 97 -11.66 18.36 9.28
CA GLY A 97 -12.37 19.59 9.64
C GLY A 97 -12.99 20.35 8.46
N GLY A 98 -13.11 19.73 7.28
CA GLY A 98 -13.84 20.31 6.15
C GLY A 98 -13.13 21.49 5.46
N LYS A 99 -11.89 21.80 5.84
CA LYS A 99 -11.07 22.86 5.23
C LYS A 99 -9.86 22.27 4.52
N CYS A 100 -9.33 22.97 3.51
CA CYS A 100 -8.07 22.59 2.88
C CYS A 100 -6.87 23.01 3.72
N ARG A 101 -5.67 22.55 3.36
CA ARG A 101 -4.44 22.87 4.10
C ARG A 101 -4.17 24.38 4.24
N ALA A 102 -4.47 25.17 3.20
CA ALA A 102 -4.31 26.62 3.23
C ALA A 102 -5.32 27.29 4.18
N HIS A 103 -6.57 26.80 4.18
CA HIS A 103 -7.65 27.32 5.04
C HIS A 103 -7.71 26.66 6.42
N GLY A 104 -6.61 26.04 6.88
CA GLY A 104 -6.50 25.50 8.24
C GLY A 104 -6.95 24.05 8.43
N GLY A 105 -7.17 23.31 7.35
CA GLY A 105 -7.49 21.89 7.37
C GLY A 105 -6.31 21.02 7.81
N GLY A 106 -6.63 20.00 8.61
CA GLY A 106 -5.64 19.09 9.21
C GLY A 106 -5.35 19.41 10.68
N ILE A 107 -4.55 18.55 11.31
CA ILE A 107 -4.26 18.63 12.75
C ILE A 107 -3.01 19.50 12.96
N ARG A 108 -3.07 20.44 13.91
CA ARG A 108 -1.91 21.24 14.32
C ARG A 108 -1.03 20.46 15.28
N CYS A 109 0.24 20.83 15.36
CA CYS A 109 1.16 20.26 16.33
C CYS A 109 0.65 20.54 17.76
N LYS A 110 0.61 19.51 18.61
CA LYS A 110 0.21 19.59 20.02
C LYS A 110 1.23 20.31 20.91
N SER A 111 2.45 20.53 20.42
CA SER A 111 3.48 21.23 21.19
C SER A 111 3.09 22.70 21.39
N PRO A 112 3.23 23.25 22.61
CA PRO A 112 2.83 24.61 22.92
C PRO A 112 3.56 25.63 22.03
N GLY A 113 2.81 26.59 21.49
CA GLY A 113 3.36 27.63 20.59
C GLY A 113 3.67 27.16 19.17
N CYS A 114 3.50 25.87 18.84
CA CYS A 114 3.81 25.37 17.50
C CYS A 114 2.64 25.55 16.52
N ARG A 115 2.81 26.42 15.53
CA ARG A 115 1.83 26.61 14.45
C ARG A 115 1.98 25.61 13.30
N ALA A 116 2.97 24.72 13.34
CA ALA A 116 3.19 23.74 12.29
C ALA A 116 2.11 22.65 12.28
N PHE A 117 1.94 21.98 11.14
CA PHE A 117 1.03 20.85 11.01
C PHE A 117 1.64 19.58 11.62
N SER A 118 0.78 18.79 12.27
CA SER A 118 1.12 17.46 12.76
C SER A 118 1.41 16.52 11.58
N ARG A 119 2.48 15.74 11.71
CA ARG A 119 2.83 14.66 10.78
C ARG A 119 2.59 13.30 11.42
N ALA A 120 2.98 13.12 12.68
CA ALA A 120 2.86 11.86 13.41
C ALA A 120 2.55 12.12 14.89
N HIS A 121 1.70 11.29 15.51
CA HIS A 121 1.34 11.38 16.94
C HIS A 121 0.81 12.75 17.41
N GLY A 122 0.26 13.57 16.52
CA GLY A 122 -0.17 14.93 16.85
C GLY A 122 0.99 15.94 16.89
N LEU A 123 2.21 15.57 16.50
CA LEU A 123 3.40 16.43 16.51
C LEU A 123 3.90 16.70 15.09
N CYS A 124 4.49 17.88 14.88
CA CYS A 124 5.21 18.18 13.64
C CYS A 124 6.52 17.38 13.59
N PHE A 125 7.16 17.30 12.43
CA PHE A 125 8.39 16.51 12.26
C PHE A 125 9.50 16.88 13.27
N ARG A 126 9.66 18.18 13.54
CA ARG A 126 10.64 18.69 14.52
C ARG A 126 10.34 18.18 15.95
N HIS A 127 9.10 18.33 16.40
CA HIS A 127 8.71 17.92 17.76
C HIS A 127 8.57 16.41 17.91
N TYR A 128 8.18 15.71 16.84
CA TYR A 128 8.16 14.24 16.84
C TYR A 128 9.57 13.68 17.01
N ARG A 129 10.57 14.28 16.36
CA ARG A 129 11.97 13.85 16.50
C ARG A 129 12.47 14.04 17.94
N ILE A 130 12.19 15.19 18.55
CA ILE A 130 12.54 15.46 19.95
C ILE A 130 11.90 14.42 20.88
N LEU A 131 10.62 14.09 20.69
CA LEU A 131 9.94 13.06 21.47
C LEU A 131 10.66 11.71 21.36
N VAL A 132 10.98 11.26 20.15
CA VAL A 132 11.66 9.98 19.91
C VAL A 132 13.06 9.97 20.52
N ASP A 133 13.79 11.08 20.42
CA ASP A 133 15.14 11.20 20.96
C ASP A 133 15.14 11.15 22.51
N THR A 134 14.10 11.67 23.17
CA THR A 134 13.94 11.59 24.65
C THR A 134 13.52 10.22 25.17
N THR A 135 13.06 9.33 24.29
CA THR A 135 12.56 7.99 24.66
C THR A 135 13.60 6.88 24.50
N LYS A 136 14.84 7.23 24.13
CA LYS A 136 16.00 6.34 24.13
C LYS A 136 16.77 6.48 25.44
#